data_AF-A0A0C9VU35-F1
#
_entry.id   AF-A0A0C9VU35-F1
#
_cell.length_a   1.000
_cell.length_b   1.000
_cell.length_c   1.000
_cell.angle_alpha   90.00
_cell.angle_beta   90.00
_cell.angle_gamma   90.00
#
_symmetry.space_group_name_H-M   'P 1'
#
loop_
_entity.id
_entity.type
_entity.pdbx_description
1 polymer ?
#
loop_
_entity_poly.entity_id
_entity_poly.type
_entity_poly.pdbx_seq_one_letter_code
_entity_poly.pdbx_strand_id
1 'polypeptide(L)'
;MVTYDNDGNPIDPQGFEVEGGRFHIILVTHDESTFYANDRRKTAWGHSSDKAVPQPKGEGQSLMISDFFTSEWGHLVDSNEEAPIIFKAGKNQDGYFASEDLLKQVDKAIDIFEGKTKDWAIGLFLFDNAPSHQRRAPDALSAQKMPKNPLHGWTHKKGGPRMCPGQLPDGSSQDFYFPEDHLLMPENGLRAQCEGFKCEPGRTDCCCRRLLFTQPDFVNQKSHLEELIISRNHICDFYPKFHCELNFIEQYWGAAKLCYHASPWTKNMEEIEANVIAALDDIPLTQIRRYANRSAKFIDAYIKGLNGAQAAWAAQKYHGHCVLPENILRELEVSQAMAS
;
A
#
# COMPACT_ATOMS: atom_id res chain seq x y z
N MET A 1 -3.10 15.16 -9.19
CA MET A 1 -2.15 15.26 -8.05
C MET A 1 -1.62 16.69 -8.03
N VAL A 2 -1.58 17.34 -6.85
CA VAL A 2 -0.92 18.65 -6.71
C VAL A 2 0.56 18.48 -7.06
N THR A 3 1.09 19.40 -7.86
CA THR A 3 2.52 19.44 -8.18
C THR A 3 3.15 20.64 -7.51
N TYR A 4 4.47 20.68 -7.39
CA TYR A 4 5.20 21.75 -6.71
C TYR A 4 6.28 22.34 -7.62
N ASP A 5 6.57 23.63 -7.48
CA ASP A 5 7.74 24.24 -8.13
C ASP A 5 9.06 23.83 -7.42
N ASN A 6 10.19 24.39 -7.89
CA ASN A 6 11.51 24.06 -7.35
C ASN A 6 11.73 24.53 -5.91
N ASP A 7 10.99 25.56 -5.49
CA ASP A 7 10.99 26.16 -4.16
C ASP A 7 9.99 25.46 -3.22
N GLY A 8 9.20 24.54 -3.76
CA GLY A 8 8.21 23.75 -3.03
C GLY A 8 6.86 24.45 -2.89
N ASN A 9 6.57 25.50 -3.65
CA ASN A 9 5.25 26.12 -3.68
C ASN A 9 4.28 25.25 -4.50
N PRO A 10 3.02 25.11 -4.06
CA PRO A 10 2.03 24.34 -4.79
C PRO A 10 1.70 24.99 -6.14
N ILE A 11 1.67 24.16 -7.18
CA ILE A 11 1.12 24.45 -8.50
C ILE A 11 -0.16 23.64 -8.58
N ASP A 12 -1.26 24.29 -8.16
CA ASP A 12 -2.56 23.64 -8.10
C ASP A 12 -3.08 23.39 -9.52
N PRO A 13 -3.50 22.15 -9.83
CA PRO A 13 -4.21 21.89 -11.07
C PRO A 13 -5.54 22.67 -11.06
N GLN A 14 -6.01 23.04 -12.25
CA GLN A 14 -7.38 23.54 -12.41
C GLN A 14 -8.35 22.43 -11.98
N GLY A 15 -8.93 22.55 -10.80
CA GLY A 15 -9.96 21.64 -10.30
C GLY A 15 -11.27 21.81 -11.06
N PHE A 16 -12.21 20.90 -10.85
CA PHE A 16 -13.60 21.04 -11.28
C PHE A 16 -14.49 21.30 -10.06
N GLU A 17 -15.55 22.08 -10.24
CA GLU A 17 -16.53 22.28 -9.17
C GLU A 17 -17.31 20.99 -8.93
N VAL A 18 -17.53 20.69 -7.65
CA VAL A 18 -18.35 19.57 -7.20
C VAL A 18 -19.60 20.16 -6.54
N GLU A 19 -20.78 19.57 -6.79
CA GLU A 19 -22.01 19.98 -6.09
C GLU A 19 -21.81 19.86 -4.58
N GLY A 20 -22.02 20.96 -3.85
CA GLY A 20 -21.82 21.03 -2.39
C GLY A 20 -20.58 21.80 -1.91
N GLY A 21 -19.72 22.29 -2.82
CA GLY A 21 -18.61 23.19 -2.49
C GLY A 21 -17.26 22.75 -3.07
N ARG A 22 -16.16 23.35 -2.58
CA ARG A 22 -14.80 22.91 -2.93
C ARG A 22 -14.52 21.59 -2.24
N PHE A 23 -14.45 20.53 -3.02
CA PHE A 23 -14.03 19.20 -2.58
C PHE A 23 -12.51 19.06 -2.76
N HIS A 24 -11.76 18.82 -1.68
CA HIS A 24 -10.31 18.61 -1.74
C HIS A 24 -9.98 17.15 -1.41
N ILE A 25 -9.24 16.49 -2.31
CA ILE A 25 -8.74 15.13 -2.10
C ILE A 25 -7.25 15.22 -1.78
N ILE A 26 -6.85 14.69 -0.64
CA ILE A 26 -5.44 14.62 -0.24
C ILE A 26 -4.96 13.19 -0.38
N LEU A 27 -3.91 13.00 -1.17
CA LEU A 27 -3.22 11.73 -1.27
C LEU A 27 -2.49 11.45 0.06
N VAL A 28 -2.87 10.38 0.73
CA VAL A 28 -2.19 9.81 1.88
C VAL A 28 -1.58 8.48 1.42
N THR A 29 -0.26 8.44 1.28
CA THR A 29 0.45 7.24 0.86
C THR A 29 1.02 6.50 2.06
N HIS A 30 1.10 5.17 1.98
CA HIS A 30 1.63 4.31 3.04
C HIS A 30 2.67 3.35 2.47
N ASP A 31 3.64 2.98 3.31
CA ASP A 31 4.58 1.89 3.06
C ASP A 31 5.37 1.52 4.34
N GLU A 32 6.00 0.35 4.34
CA GLU A 32 6.92 -0.10 5.38
C GLU A 32 8.35 -0.32 4.88
N SER A 33 9.33 0.18 5.64
CA SER A 33 10.74 -0.02 5.34
C SER A 33 11.52 -0.55 6.55
N THR A 34 12.35 -1.56 6.30
CA THR A 34 13.27 -2.11 7.30
C THR A 34 14.67 -1.49 7.19
N PHE A 35 15.22 -1.10 8.33
CA PHE A 35 16.59 -0.68 8.54
C PHE A 35 17.35 -1.75 9.31
N TYR A 36 18.57 -2.06 8.88
CA TYR A 36 19.39 -3.08 9.51
C TYR A 36 20.65 -2.47 10.12
N ALA A 37 21.04 -2.95 11.30
CA ALA A 37 22.18 -2.44 12.07
C ALA A 37 23.48 -2.34 11.25
N ASN A 38 23.72 -3.36 10.42
CA ASN A 38 24.93 -3.50 9.62
C ASN A 38 24.72 -3.08 8.15
N ASP A 39 23.56 -2.52 7.78
CA ASP A 39 23.36 -1.95 6.46
C ASP A 39 24.09 -0.60 6.38
N ARG A 40 25.34 -0.67 5.89
CA ARG A 40 26.30 0.43 5.89
C ARG A 40 27.01 0.52 4.55
N ARG A 41 27.66 1.65 4.31
CA ARG A 41 28.55 1.84 3.17
C ARG A 41 29.73 0.85 3.24
N LYS A 42 29.73 -0.14 2.36
CA LYS A 42 30.75 -1.21 2.31
C LYS A 42 32.07 -0.79 1.63
N THR A 43 32.04 0.26 0.83
CA THR A 43 33.20 0.75 0.07
C THR A 43 33.59 2.15 0.51
N ALA A 44 34.79 2.28 1.05
CA ALA A 44 35.37 3.52 1.51
C ALA A 44 36.86 3.60 1.13
N TRP A 45 37.37 4.82 1.02
CA TRP A 45 38.80 5.09 0.88
C TRP A 45 39.40 5.21 2.28
N GLY A 46 40.50 4.48 2.52
CA GLY A 46 41.27 4.56 3.77
C GLY A 46 42.70 5.03 3.50
N HIS A 47 43.36 5.56 4.52
CA HIS A 47 44.78 5.84 4.47
C HIS A 47 45.58 4.53 4.46
N SER A 48 46.78 4.53 3.88
CA SER A 48 47.62 3.32 3.78
C SER A 48 48.04 2.73 5.13
N SER A 49 47.96 3.54 6.20
CA SER A 49 48.21 3.09 7.59
C SER A 49 46.98 2.48 8.27
N ASP A 50 45.80 2.58 7.67
CA ASP A 50 44.58 2.09 8.29
C ASP A 50 44.59 0.56 8.30
N LYS A 51 44.24 -0.02 9.45
CA LYS A 51 44.14 -1.46 9.59
C LYS A 51 42.76 -1.92 9.14
N ALA A 52 42.71 -3.01 8.39
CA ALA A 52 41.45 -3.67 8.05
C ALA A 52 40.78 -4.18 9.35
N VAL A 53 39.70 -3.53 9.77
CA VAL A 53 38.90 -3.96 10.93
C VAL A 53 37.80 -4.90 10.43
N PRO A 54 37.76 -6.16 10.89
CA PRO A 54 36.69 -7.10 10.55
C PRO A 54 35.32 -6.55 10.95
N GLN A 55 34.33 -6.71 10.07
CA GLN A 55 32.95 -6.31 10.33
C GLN A 55 32.07 -7.53 10.62
N PRO A 56 31.02 -7.39 11.46
CA PRO A 56 30.06 -8.45 11.69
C PRO A 56 29.45 -8.95 10.37
N LYS A 57 29.30 -10.28 10.25
CA LYS A 57 28.67 -10.90 9.09
C LYS A 57 27.15 -10.82 9.19
N GLY A 58 26.48 -10.47 8.10
CA GLY A 58 25.02 -10.39 8.01
C GLY A 58 24.48 -9.00 8.35
N GLU A 59 23.16 -8.85 8.28
CA GLU A 59 22.47 -7.56 8.38
C GLU A 59 22.36 -7.05 9.84
N GLY A 60 22.49 -7.94 10.82
CA GLY A 60 22.39 -7.59 12.23
C GLY A 60 20.94 -7.46 12.67
N GLN A 61 20.68 -6.66 13.71
CA GLN A 61 19.33 -6.39 14.19
C GLN A 61 18.56 -5.53 13.19
N SER A 62 17.24 -5.70 13.12
CA SER A 62 16.36 -4.99 12.19
C SER A 62 15.35 -4.12 12.93
N LEU A 63 15.11 -2.93 12.41
CA LEU A 63 14.08 -2.01 12.85
C LEU A 63 13.16 -1.74 11.65
N MET A 64 11.89 -2.11 11.75
CA MET A 64 10.89 -1.82 10.74
C MET A 64 10.19 -0.50 11.10
N ILE A 65 10.01 0.35 10.09
CA ILE A 65 9.25 1.59 10.20
C ILE A 65 8.05 1.47 9.25
N SER A 66 6.85 1.74 9.74
CA SER A 66 5.63 1.86 8.94
C SER A 66 5.13 3.29 9.05
N ASP A 67 4.79 3.94 7.93
CA ASP A 67 4.44 5.37 7.97
C ASP A 67 3.45 5.81 6.89
N PHE A 68 2.79 6.93 7.16
CA PHE A 68 1.84 7.60 6.27
C PHE A 68 2.35 8.98 5.88
N PHE A 69 2.33 9.27 4.58
CA PHE A 69 2.87 10.49 4.01
C PHE A 69 1.86 11.23 3.15
N THR A 70 1.93 12.56 3.21
CA THR A 70 1.30 13.45 2.24
C THR A 70 2.36 14.35 1.62
N SER A 71 2.16 14.78 0.38
CA SER A 71 3.09 15.73 -0.24
C SER A 71 3.01 17.13 0.40
N GLU A 72 1.89 17.46 1.03
CA GLU A 72 1.66 18.75 1.66
C GLU A 72 2.35 18.86 3.03
N TRP A 73 2.28 17.78 3.83
CA TRP A 73 2.68 17.80 5.25
C TRP A 73 3.90 16.92 5.56
N GLY A 74 4.31 16.03 4.64
CA GLY A 74 5.27 14.98 4.96
C GLY A 74 4.60 13.90 5.80
N HIS A 75 5.21 13.55 6.93
CA HIS A 75 4.62 12.64 7.92
C HIS A 75 3.22 13.06 8.33
N LEU A 76 2.34 12.09 8.52
CA LEU A 76 1.01 12.34 9.04
C LEU A 76 1.07 12.52 10.58
N VAL A 77 1.18 13.77 10.98
CA VAL A 77 1.29 14.21 12.38
C VAL A 77 0.27 15.32 12.65
N ASP A 78 -0.40 15.25 13.80
CA ASP A 78 -1.22 16.34 14.33
C ASP A 78 -0.96 16.54 15.83
N SER A 79 -0.49 17.72 16.20
CA SER A 79 -0.15 18.11 17.58
C SER A 79 0.83 17.14 18.27
N ASN A 80 0.34 16.19 19.06
CA ASN A 80 1.15 15.18 19.78
C ASN A 80 0.91 13.76 19.25
N GLU A 81 0.11 13.61 18.20
CA GLU A 81 -0.21 12.32 17.61
C GLU A 81 0.50 12.15 16.28
N GLU A 82 1.17 11.00 16.15
CA GLU A 82 1.96 10.66 14.97
C GLU A 82 1.54 9.28 14.46
N ALA A 83 1.34 9.15 13.15
CA ALA A 83 1.08 7.88 12.48
C ALA A 83 2.30 6.93 12.32
N PRO A 84 3.58 7.37 12.32
CA PRO A 84 4.72 6.48 12.23
C PRO A 84 4.71 5.44 13.35
N ILE A 85 4.96 4.18 12.99
CA ILE A 85 5.19 3.09 13.93
C ILE A 85 6.61 2.60 13.76
N ILE A 86 7.33 2.55 14.88
CA ILE A 86 8.63 1.89 15.00
C ILE A 86 8.39 0.49 15.57
N PHE A 87 8.79 -0.53 14.84
CA PHE A 87 8.58 -1.93 15.19
C PHE A 87 9.91 -2.69 15.27
N LYS A 88 10.21 -3.25 16.45
CA LYS A 88 11.42 -4.04 16.70
C LYS A 88 11.14 -5.49 16.37
N ALA A 89 11.54 -5.90 15.16
CA ALA A 89 11.22 -7.23 14.66
C ALA A 89 12.04 -8.34 15.34
N GLY A 90 11.36 -9.36 15.86
CA GLY A 90 12.01 -10.56 16.40
C GLY A 90 11.20 -11.28 17.47
N LYS A 91 11.41 -12.60 17.60
CA LYS A 91 10.71 -13.46 18.57
C LYS A 91 10.85 -13.01 20.04
N ASN A 92 11.95 -12.32 20.37
CA ASN A 92 12.23 -11.77 21.69
C ASN A 92 12.10 -10.23 21.73
N GLN A 93 11.43 -9.65 20.73
CA GLN A 93 11.12 -8.23 20.62
C GLN A 93 9.60 -8.10 20.39
N ASP A 94 9.15 -7.34 19.40
CA ASP A 94 7.73 -7.06 19.16
C ASP A 94 7.03 -8.14 18.32
N GLY A 95 7.76 -9.17 17.89
CA GLY A 95 7.22 -10.30 17.12
C GLY A 95 7.19 -10.04 15.62
N TYR A 96 6.01 -10.23 15.00
CA TYR A 96 5.77 -10.01 13.57
C TYR A 96 4.67 -8.96 13.40
N PHE A 97 4.88 -8.00 12.50
CA PHE A 97 3.87 -7.01 12.16
C PHE A 97 2.68 -7.69 11.46
N ALA A 98 1.53 -7.74 12.13
CA ALA A 98 0.35 -8.41 11.62
C ALA A 98 -0.62 -7.40 10.99
N SER A 99 -1.55 -7.88 10.16
CA SER A 99 -2.60 -7.04 9.58
C SER A 99 -3.47 -6.33 10.62
N GLU A 100 -3.61 -6.93 11.81
CA GLU A 100 -4.32 -6.32 12.93
C GLU A 100 -3.59 -5.09 13.48
N ASP A 101 -2.25 -5.06 13.40
CA ASP A 101 -1.44 -3.91 13.79
C ASP A 101 -1.53 -2.81 12.72
N LEU A 102 -1.49 -3.19 11.44
CA LEU A 102 -1.74 -2.28 10.33
C LEU A 102 -3.12 -1.62 10.43
N LEU A 103 -4.19 -2.37 10.71
CA LEU A 103 -5.54 -1.81 10.84
C LEU A 103 -5.63 -0.77 11.96
N LYS A 104 -4.98 -1.02 13.10
CA LYS A 104 -4.90 -0.03 14.19
C LYS A 104 -4.13 1.21 13.76
N GLN A 105 -3.05 1.03 13.00
CA GLN A 105 -2.28 2.16 12.49
C GLN A 105 -3.10 2.99 11.49
N VAL A 106 -3.84 2.33 10.58
CA VAL A 106 -4.73 2.99 9.62
C VAL A 106 -5.84 3.76 10.34
N ASP A 107 -6.48 3.16 11.34
CA ASP A 107 -7.53 3.84 12.14
C ASP A 107 -6.97 5.10 12.81
N LYS A 108 -5.80 5.00 13.45
CA LYS A 108 -5.10 6.15 14.03
C LYS A 108 -4.70 7.20 12.98
N ALA A 109 -4.22 6.76 11.81
CA ALA A 109 -3.87 7.66 10.71
C ALA A 109 -5.10 8.44 10.21
N ILE A 110 -6.26 7.79 10.15
CA ILE A 110 -7.54 8.43 9.83
C ILE A 110 -7.90 9.45 10.91
N ASP A 111 -7.79 9.11 12.20
CA ASP A 111 -8.06 10.06 13.29
C ASP A 111 -7.18 11.32 13.21
N ILE A 112 -5.88 11.15 12.95
CA ILE A 112 -4.93 12.26 12.76
C ILE A 112 -5.31 13.10 11.53
N PHE A 113 -5.68 12.44 10.42
CA PHE A 113 -6.09 13.11 9.19
C PHE A 113 -7.37 13.93 9.40
N GLU A 114 -8.40 13.34 10.00
CA GLU A 114 -9.67 13.99 10.34
C GLU A 114 -9.46 15.14 11.34
N GLY A 115 -8.58 14.98 12.34
CA GLY A 115 -8.23 16.05 13.28
C GLY A 115 -7.58 17.26 12.61
N LYS A 116 -6.65 17.01 11.68
CA LYS A 116 -5.94 18.06 10.93
C LYS A 116 -6.84 18.74 9.90
N THR A 117 -7.73 17.98 9.27
CA THR A 117 -8.60 18.47 8.19
C THR A 117 -9.96 18.96 8.67
N LYS A 118 -10.43 18.59 9.86
CA LYS A 118 -11.74 19.04 10.39
C LYS A 118 -12.85 18.99 9.31
N ASP A 119 -12.88 17.88 8.57
CA ASP A 119 -13.81 17.57 7.48
C ASP A 119 -13.75 18.46 6.21
N TRP A 120 -12.75 19.33 6.03
CA TRP A 120 -12.62 20.11 4.78
C TRP A 120 -12.02 19.33 3.61
N ALA A 121 -11.45 18.14 3.87
CA ALA A 121 -10.84 17.27 2.85
C ALA A 121 -11.22 15.80 3.04
N ILE A 122 -11.15 15.04 1.95
CA ILE A 122 -11.22 13.57 1.98
C ILE A 122 -9.82 12.99 1.73
N GLY A 123 -9.45 12.01 2.56
CA GLY A 123 -8.23 11.24 2.36
C GLY A 123 -8.41 10.22 1.24
N LEU A 124 -7.47 10.22 0.30
CA LEU A 124 -7.25 9.14 -0.64
C LEU A 124 -6.05 8.33 -0.14
N PHE A 125 -6.34 7.23 0.56
CA PHE A 125 -5.34 6.35 1.14
C PHE A 125 -4.91 5.31 0.10
N LEU A 126 -3.62 5.33 -0.27
CA LEU A 126 -3.04 4.38 -1.22
C LEU A 126 -2.04 3.44 -0.55
N PHE A 127 -2.18 2.16 -0.89
CA PHE A 127 -1.35 1.07 -0.39
C PHE A 127 -0.74 0.27 -1.54
N ASP A 128 0.33 -0.47 -1.26
CA ASP A 128 0.80 -1.50 -2.17
C ASP A 128 -0.12 -2.76 -2.13
N ASN A 129 0.21 -3.78 -2.91
CA ASN A 129 -0.56 -5.02 -2.97
C ASN A 129 -0.05 -6.11 -2.00
N ALA A 130 0.60 -5.74 -0.89
CA ALA A 130 1.08 -6.71 0.08
C ALA A 130 -0.09 -7.60 0.59
N PRO A 131 0.17 -8.90 0.86
CA PRO A 131 -0.88 -9.80 1.35
C PRO A 131 -1.56 -9.35 2.65
N SER A 132 -0.85 -8.60 3.50
CA SER A 132 -1.38 -7.95 4.70
C SER A 132 -2.45 -6.90 4.36
N HIS A 133 -2.21 -6.09 3.33
CA HIS A 133 -3.09 -5.00 2.90
C HIS A 133 -4.36 -5.54 2.24
N GLN A 134 -4.24 -6.67 1.56
CA GLN A 134 -5.31 -7.37 0.87
C GLN A 134 -6.09 -8.34 1.77
N ARG A 135 -5.80 -8.39 3.08
CA ARG A 135 -6.46 -9.32 3.99
C ARG A 135 -7.92 -8.91 4.19
N ARG A 136 -8.83 -9.83 3.90
CA ARG A 136 -10.27 -9.67 4.15
C ARG A 136 -10.61 -9.79 5.64
N ALA A 137 -11.72 -9.17 6.03
CA ALA A 137 -12.23 -9.24 7.40
C ALA A 137 -12.47 -10.71 7.84
N PRO A 138 -12.41 -11.01 9.15
CA PRO A 138 -12.62 -12.37 9.65
C PRO A 138 -13.97 -13.01 9.26
N ASP A 139 -14.99 -12.18 9.06
CA ASP A 139 -16.36 -12.50 8.64
C ASP A 139 -16.58 -12.32 7.13
N ALA A 140 -15.58 -11.94 6.35
CA ALA A 140 -15.76 -11.71 4.92
C ALA A 140 -16.18 -12.96 4.14
N LEU A 141 -16.89 -12.75 3.03
CA LEU A 141 -17.34 -13.81 2.13
C LEU A 141 -16.18 -14.64 1.59
N SER A 142 -16.30 -15.96 1.69
CA SER A 142 -15.29 -16.89 1.18
C SER A 142 -15.88 -18.20 0.65
N ALA A 143 -15.95 -18.30 -0.68
CA ALA A 143 -16.37 -19.52 -1.36
C ALA A 143 -15.49 -20.73 -1.03
N GLN A 144 -14.23 -20.51 -0.63
CA GLN A 144 -13.31 -21.58 -0.25
C GLN A 144 -13.58 -22.15 1.14
N LYS A 145 -14.07 -21.32 2.05
CA LYS A 145 -14.22 -21.69 3.46
C LYS A 145 -15.63 -22.19 3.75
N MET A 146 -16.62 -21.76 2.98
CA MET A 146 -18.02 -22.10 3.15
C MET A 146 -18.30 -23.61 2.97
N PRO A 147 -19.12 -24.24 3.85
CA PRO A 147 -19.54 -25.63 3.69
C PRO A 147 -20.59 -25.75 2.58
N LYS A 148 -20.71 -26.95 1.99
CA LYS A 148 -21.74 -27.21 0.97
C LYS A 148 -23.15 -27.33 1.59
N ASN A 149 -23.24 -27.93 2.77
CA ASN A 149 -24.50 -28.24 3.42
C ASN A 149 -24.79 -27.25 4.56
N PRO A 150 -26.08 -26.99 4.86
CA PRO A 150 -26.52 -26.23 6.02
C PRO A 150 -25.85 -26.72 7.30
N LEU A 151 -25.36 -25.76 8.08
CA LEU A 151 -24.78 -26.03 9.38
C LEU A 151 -24.88 -24.74 10.21
N HIS A 152 -25.92 -24.65 11.03
CA HIS A 152 -26.29 -23.42 11.74
C HIS A 152 -25.17 -22.87 12.64
N GLY A 153 -24.38 -23.76 13.24
CA GLY A 153 -23.26 -23.41 14.12
C GLY A 153 -21.90 -23.25 13.42
N TRP A 154 -21.85 -23.30 12.08
CA TRP A 154 -20.58 -23.33 11.38
C TRP A 154 -19.81 -22.00 11.47
N THR A 155 -18.50 -22.08 11.68
CA THR A 155 -17.59 -20.95 11.54
C THR A 155 -16.27 -21.45 10.97
N HIS A 156 -15.60 -20.63 10.16
CA HIS A 156 -14.34 -21.05 9.51
C HIS A 156 -13.26 -21.39 10.54
N LYS A 157 -13.13 -20.55 11.58
CA LYS A 157 -12.35 -20.83 12.78
C LYS A 157 -13.34 -21.15 13.88
N LYS A 158 -13.15 -22.26 14.59
CA LYS A 158 -14.02 -22.66 15.70
C LYS A 158 -14.14 -21.51 16.72
N GLY A 159 -15.37 -21.03 16.94
CA GLY A 159 -15.65 -19.90 17.83
C GLY A 159 -15.30 -18.51 17.26
N GLY A 160 -14.87 -18.43 16.00
CA GLY A 160 -14.69 -17.18 15.28
C GLY A 160 -16.01 -16.58 14.78
N PRO A 161 -15.96 -15.43 14.08
CA PRO A 161 -17.18 -14.81 13.59
C PRO A 161 -17.81 -15.63 12.46
N ARG A 162 -19.12 -15.45 12.33
CA ARG A 162 -19.91 -15.94 11.20
C ARG A 162 -19.57 -15.10 9.96
N MET A 163 -19.63 -15.70 8.77
CA MET A 163 -19.54 -14.92 7.55
C MET A 163 -20.69 -13.92 7.49
N CYS A 164 -20.41 -12.72 6.99
CA CYS A 164 -21.44 -11.75 6.67
C CYS A 164 -22.41 -12.34 5.63
N PRO A 165 -23.67 -11.87 5.61
CA PRO A 165 -24.63 -12.30 4.60
C PRO A 165 -24.13 -11.97 3.18
N GLY A 166 -24.48 -12.83 2.22
CA GLY A 166 -24.31 -12.53 0.80
C GLY A 166 -25.34 -11.54 0.31
N GLN A 167 -25.20 -11.13 -0.95
CA GLN A 167 -26.17 -10.27 -1.61
C GLN A 167 -26.77 -10.95 -2.84
N LEU A 168 -28.10 -10.99 -2.91
CA LEU A 168 -28.82 -11.50 -4.08
C LEU A 168 -28.81 -10.46 -5.22
N PRO A 169 -29.11 -10.87 -6.47
CA PRO A 169 -29.15 -9.95 -7.61
C PRO A 169 -30.14 -8.78 -7.47
N ASP A 170 -31.17 -8.93 -6.63
CA ASP A 170 -32.15 -7.88 -6.31
C ASP A 170 -31.66 -6.94 -5.18
N GLY A 171 -30.45 -7.15 -4.68
CA GLY A 171 -29.83 -6.37 -3.60
C GLY A 171 -30.20 -6.85 -2.20
N SER A 172 -31.10 -7.82 -2.06
CA SER A 172 -31.50 -8.34 -0.75
C SER A 172 -30.40 -9.18 -0.10
N SER A 173 -30.40 -9.20 1.23
CA SER A 173 -29.41 -9.92 2.04
C SER A 173 -29.76 -11.41 2.13
N GLN A 174 -28.75 -12.27 1.94
CA GLN A 174 -28.88 -13.73 2.00
C GLN A 174 -28.06 -14.28 3.17
N ASP A 175 -28.75 -14.80 4.18
CA ASP A 175 -28.10 -15.56 5.26
C ASP A 175 -27.58 -16.91 4.73
N PHE A 176 -26.52 -17.42 5.34
CA PHE A 176 -25.91 -18.72 5.04
C PHE A 176 -26.14 -19.76 6.15
N TYR A 177 -26.68 -19.35 7.30
CA TYR A 177 -26.72 -20.15 8.53
C TYR A 177 -28.05 -20.84 8.77
N PHE A 178 -28.36 -21.83 7.93
CA PHE A 178 -29.60 -22.60 8.03
C PHE A 178 -29.47 -23.83 8.96
N PRO A 179 -30.59 -24.26 9.60
CA PRO A 179 -30.69 -25.55 10.28
C PRO A 179 -30.32 -26.74 9.37
N GLU A 180 -29.84 -27.85 9.95
CA GLU A 180 -29.44 -29.03 9.15
C GLU A 180 -30.60 -29.70 8.41
N ASP A 181 -31.84 -29.48 8.83
CA ASP A 181 -33.07 -29.96 8.17
C ASP A 181 -33.58 -29.00 7.07
N HIS A 182 -32.85 -27.91 6.79
CA HIS A 182 -33.20 -26.98 5.73
C HIS A 182 -33.16 -27.68 4.37
N LEU A 183 -34.22 -27.47 3.59
CA LEU A 183 -34.38 -28.07 2.27
C LEU A 183 -33.17 -27.71 1.37
N LEU A 184 -32.48 -28.75 0.90
CA LEU A 184 -31.35 -28.61 -0.02
C LEU A 184 -31.89 -28.50 -1.44
N MET A 185 -31.62 -27.39 -2.12
CA MET A 185 -31.96 -27.23 -3.54
C MET A 185 -30.70 -26.92 -4.36
N PRO A 186 -30.51 -27.55 -5.54
CA PRO A 186 -31.31 -28.64 -6.15
C PRO A 186 -30.87 -30.06 -5.75
N GLU A 187 -31.76 -31.05 -5.91
CA GLU A 187 -31.59 -32.48 -5.52
C GLU A 187 -30.40 -33.20 -6.21
N ASN A 188 -30.01 -32.76 -7.42
CA ASN A 188 -28.84 -33.25 -8.17
C ASN A 188 -27.61 -32.32 -8.04
N GLY A 189 -27.56 -31.54 -6.97
CA GLY A 189 -26.72 -30.35 -6.83
C GLY A 189 -25.24 -30.52 -7.18
N LEU A 190 -24.61 -29.39 -7.50
CA LEU A 190 -23.20 -29.31 -7.84
C LEU A 190 -22.31 -29.95 -6.76
N ARG A 191 -21.19 -30.56 -7.17
CA ARG A 191 -20.13 -30.94 -6.21
C ARG A 191 -19.64 -29.69 -5.48
N ALA A 192 -19.16 -29.85 -4.23
CA ALA A 192 -18.65 -28.72 -3.45
C ALA A 192 -17.49 -28.00 -4.18
N GLN A 193 -16.56 -28.79 -4.72
CA GLN A 193 -15.36 -28.32 -5.40
C GLN A 193 -14.88 -29.35 -6.44
N CYS A 194 -14.35 -28.91 -7.57
CA CYS A 194 -13.58 -29.73 -8.51
C CYS A 194 -12.23 -30.13 -7.92
N GLU A 195 -11.69 -31.29 -8.30
CA GLU A 195 -10.42 -31.79 -7.77
C GLU A 195 -9.31 -30.73 -7.82
N GLY A 196 -8.70 -30.43 -6.67
CA GLY A 196 -7.65 -29.40 -6.53
C GLY A 196 -8.07 -27.96 -6.88
N PHE A 197 -9.38 -27.65 -6.95
CA PHE A 197 -9.92 -26.39 -7.50
C PHE A 197 -9.55 -26.12 -8.96
N LYS A 198 -9.22 -27.17 -9.72
CA LYS A 198 -8.88 -27.08 -11.14
C LYS A 198 -10.15 -27.21 -11.98
N CYS A 199 -10.89 -26.12 -12.07
CA CYS A 199 -12.09 -26.02 -12.91
C CYS A 199 -11.72 -25.85 -14.39
N GLU A 200 -12.60 -26.28 -15.29
CA GLU A 200 -12.46 -26.01 -16.72
C GLU A 200 -12.41 -24.49 -16.99
N PRO A 201 -11.44 -23.99 -17.76
CA PRO A 201 -11.35 -22.56 -18.09
C PRO A 201 -12.64 -22.05 -18.75
N GLY A 202 -13.09 -20.85 -18.34
CA GLY A 202 -14.33 -20.24 -18.84
C GLY A 202 -15.63 -20.79 -18.23
N ARG A 203 -15.58 -21.94 -17.55
CA ARG A 203 -16.76 -22.52 -16.91
C ARG A 203 -16.96 -22.01 -15.49
N THR A 204 -18.13 -21.43 -15.22
CA THR A 204 -18.47 -20.82 -13.92
C THR A 204 -19.38 -21.70 -13.06
N ASP A 205 -20.03 -22.71 -13.62
CA ASP A 205 -21.09 -23.50 -12.98
C ASP A 205 -20.67 -24.93 -12.59
N CYS A 206 -19.39 -25.28 -12.67
CA CYS A 206 -18.94 -26.68 -12.52
C CYS A 206 -18.97 -27.23 -11.08
N CYS A 207 -18.94 -26.36 -10.07
CA CYS A 207 -19.01 -26.69 -8.65
C CYS A 207 -19.51 -25.49 -7.83
N CYS A 208 -20.07 -25.73 -6.64
CA CYS A 208 -20.59 -24.68 -5.76
C CYS A 208 -19.55 -23.58 -5.52
N ARG A 209 -18.31 -23.98 -5.22
CA ARG A 209 -17.21 -23.04 -4.97
C ARG A 209 -16.92 -22.14 -6.16
N ARG A 210 -16.87 -22.68 -7.39
CA ARG A 210 -16.60 -21.87 -8.60
C ARG A 210 -17.74 -20.90 -8.87
N LEU A 211 -18.99 -21.36 -8.71
CA LEU A 211 -20.19 -20.54 -8.91
C LEU A 211 -20.20 -19.35 -7.95
N LEU A 212 -19.98 -19.60 -6.66
CA LEU A 212 -19.88 -18.57 -5.63
C LEU A 212 -18.69 -17.64 -5.89
N PHE A 213 -17.53 -18.19 -6.24
CA PHE A 213 -16.32 -17.40 -6.52
C PHE A 213 -16.51 -16.38 -7.66
N THR A 214 -17.48 -16.59 -8.54
CA THR A 214 -17.79 -15.69 -9.66
C THR A 214 -18.98 -14.77 -9.39
N GLN A 215 -19.63 -14.86 -8.22
CA GLN A 215 -20.72 -13.95 -7.88
C GLN A 215 -20.17 -12.55 -7.56
N PRO A 216 -20.92 -11.47 -7.90
CA PRO A 216 -20.45 -10.10 -7.73
C PRO A 216 -20.02 -9.75 -6.30
N ASP A 217 -20.75 -10.19 -5.28
CA ASP A 217 -20.46 -9.96 -3.86
C ASP A 217 -19.17 -10.67 -3.41
N PHE A 218 -18.90 -11.89 -3.89
CA PHE A 218 -17.65 -12.61 -3.60
C PHE A 218 -16.42 -12.04 -4.34
N VAL A 219 -16.62 -11.59 -5.59
CA VAL A 219 -15.57 -10.99 -6.43
C VAL A 219 -15.18 -9.62 -5.89
N ASN A 220 -16.18 -8.79 -5.58
CA ASN A 220 -15.99 -7.42 -5.11
C ASN A 220 -15.87 -7.32 -3.59
N GLN A 221 -15.68 -8.44 -2.89
CA GLN A 221 -15.41 -8.44 -1.45
C GLN A 221 -14.09 -7.71 -1.18
N LYS A 222 -14.24 -6.54 -0.54
CA LYS A 222 -13.16 -5.65 -0.15
C LYS A 222 -12.29 -6.27 0.94
N SER A 223 -11.05 -5.80 1.03
CA SER A 223 -10.17 -6.04 2.17
C SER A 223 -10.73 -5.35 3.42
N HIS A 224 -10.29 -5.81 4.60
CA HIS A 224 -10.72 -5.22 5.86
C HIS A 224 -10.26 -3.76 6.00
N LEU A 225 -9.11 -3.46 5.41
CA LEU A 225 -8.53 -2.12 5.39
C LEU A 225 -9.37 -1.17 4.51
N GLU A 226 -9.80 -1.62 3.33
CA GLU A 226 -10.72 -0.86 2.48
C GLU A 226 -12.06 -0.61 3.18
N GLU A 227 -12.61 -1.64 3.84
CA GLU A 227 -13.87 -1.51 4.60
C GLU A 227 -13.75 -0.46 5.70
N LEU A 228 -12.65 -0.46 6.46
CA LEU A 228 -12.37 0.54 7.50
C LEU A 228 -12.33 1.96 6.92
N ILE A 229 -11.50 2.20 5.91
CA ILE A 229 -11.30 3.53 5.31
C ILE A 229 -12.61 4.06 4.71
N ILE A 230 -13.36 3.20 4.00
CA ILE A 230 -14.64 3.59 3.39
C ILE A 230 -15.70 3.86 4.46
N SER A 231 -15.71 3.10 5.57
CA SER A 231 -16.63 3.36 6.68
C SER A 231 -16.40 4.72 7.35
N ARG A 232 -15.18 5.25 7.24
CA ARG A 232 -14.79 6.59 7.70
C ARG A 232 -14.97 7.67 6.62
N ASN A 233 -15.74 7.38 5.56
CA ASN A 233 -16.02 8.30 4.46
C ASN A 233 -14.75 8.80 3.72
N HIS A 234 -13.76 7.92 3.62
CA HIS A 234 -12.53 8.14 2.86
C HIS A 234 -12.40 7.16 1.69
N ILE A 235 -11.46 7.45 0.79
CA ILE A 235 -11.21 6.64 -0.41
C ILE A 235 -9.99 5.75 -0.15
N CYS A 236 -10.12 4.47 -0.47
CA CYS A 236 -9.00 3.52 -0.47
C CYS A 236 -8.75 3.05 -1.90
N ASP A 237 -7.48 3.01 -2.30
CA ASP A 237 -7.05 2.45 -3.58
C ASP A 237 -5.67 1.78 -3.44
N PHE A 238 -5.21 1.08 -4.49
CA PHE A 238 -3.95 0.36 -4.49
C PHE A 238 -3.07 0.73 -5.67
N TYR A 239 -1.78 0.88 -5.42
CA TYR A 239 -0.80 1.06 -6.48
C TYR A 239 -0.75 -0.18 -7.39
N PRO A 240 -0.55 -0.02 -8.71
CA PRO A 240 -0.26 -1.13 -9.61
C PRO A 240 0.89 -2.00 -9.10
N LYS A 241 0.76 -3.33 -9.24
CA LYS A 241 1.79 -4.27 -8.80
C LYS A 241 3.11 -4.02 -9.54
N PHE A 242 4.21 -4.00 -8.79
CA PHE A 242 5.58 -3.80 -9.30
C PHE A 242 5.87 -2.39 -9.85
N HIS A 243 5.15 -1.37 -9.39
CA HIS A 243 5.33 0.03 -9.78
C HIS A 243 5.66 0.93 -8.58
N CYS A 244 6.77 0.65 -7.88
CA CYS A 244 7.16 1.41 -6.68
C CYS A 244 7.49 2.88 -6.98
N GLU A 245 7.84 3.23 -8.23
CA GLU A 245 8.06 4.60 -8.66
C GLU A 245 6.82 5.51 -8.54
N LEU A 246 5.63 4.91 -8.42
CA LEU A 246 4.36 5.62 -8.22
C LEU A 246 4.12 5.99 -6.75
N ASN A 247 4.75 5.28 -5.82
CA ASN A 247 4.65 5.55 -4.39
C ASN A 247 5.85 6.38 -3.93
N PHE A 248 5.67 7.69 -3.75
CA PHE A 248 6.80 8.59 -3.49
C PHE A 248 7.48 8.36 -2.13
N ILE A 249 6.84 7.68 -1.17
CA ILE A 249 7.46 7.31 0.11
C ILE A 249 8.64 6.35 -0.07
N GLU A 250 8.67 5.56 -1.15
CA GLU A 250 9.79 4.68 -1.49
C GLU A 250 11.08 5.47 -1.74
N GLN A 251 10.95 6.66 -2.33
CA GLN A 251 12.09 7.57 -2.52
C GLN A 251 12.52 8.22 -1.20
N TYR A 252 11.57 8.50 -0.31
CA TYR A 252 11.85 8.96 1.04
C TYR A 252 12.64 7.91 1.83
N TRP A 253 12.24 6.64 1.78
CA TRP A 253 13.02 5.54 2.39
C TRP A 253 14.42 5.43 1.82
N GLY A 254 14.57 5.57 0.49
CA GLY A 254 15.88 5.57 -0.16
C GLY A 254 16.80 6.68 0.36
N ALA A 255 16.26 7.90 0.55
CA ALA A 255 17.00 9.02 1.12
C ALA A 255 17.36 8.79 2.59
N ALA A 256 16.42 8.28 3.39
CA ALA A 256 16.62 8.01 4.80
C ALA A 256 17.71 6.95 5.00
N LYS A 257 17.68 5.88 4.18
CA LYS A 257 18.72 4.85 4.19
C LYS A 257 20.08 5.41 3.82
N LEU A 258 20.15 6.34 2.86
CA LEU A 258 21.40 7.00 2.51
C LEU A 258 21.97 7.82 3.68
N CYS A 259 21.13 8.58 4.40
CA CYS A 259 21.53 9.31 5.61
C CYS A 259 21.96 8.34 6.72
N TYR A 260 21.20 7.26 6.95
CA TYR A 260 21.53 6.22 7.92
C TYR A 260 22.86 5.53 7.61
N HIS A 261 23.16 5.25 6.34
CA HIS A 261 24.44 4.66 5.92
C HIS A 261 25.64 5.54 6.26
N ALA A 262 25.46 6.85 6.35
CA ALA A 262 26.48 7.82 6.74
C ALA A 262 26.56 8.05 8.26
N SER A 263 25.63 7.50 9.05
CA SER A 263 25.60 7.66 10.50
C SER A 263 26.71 6.87 11.20
N PRO A 264 27.04 7.21 12.47
CA PRO A 264 27.98 6.44 13.27
C PRO A 264 27.55 4.97 13.46
N TRP A 265 28.53 4.11 13.72
CA TRP A 265 28.29 2.71 14.08
C TRP A 265 27.50 2.61 15.39
N THR A 266 26.56 1.66 15.41
CA THR A 266 25.64 1.42 16.52
C THR A 266 25.96 0.12 17.23
N LYS A 267 25.77 0.07 18.55
CA LYS A 267 26.06 -1.11 19.38
C LYS A 267 24.83 -1.85 19.87
N ASN A 268 23.71 -1.15 19.99
CA ASN A 268 22.45 -1.66 20.55
C ASN A 268 21.25 -1.09 19.77
N MET A 269 20.05 -1.56 20.12
CA MET A 269 18.82 -1.17 19.43
C MET A 269 18.47 0.30 19.62
N GLU A 270 18.78 0.87 20.79
CA GLU A 270 18.50 2.26 21.11
C GLU A 270 19.31 3.21 20.22
N GLU A 271 20.59 2.91 20.00
CA GLU A 271 21.46 3.66 19.09
C GLU A 271 21.03 3.49 17.61
N ILE A 272 20.53 2.32 17.23
CA ILE A 272 19.95 2.09 15.88
C ILE A 272 18.73 2.97 15.69
N GLU A 273 17.78 2.91 16.62
CA GLU A 273 16.54 3.68 16.60
C GLU A 273 16.82 5.19 16.55
N ALA A 274 17.71 5.70 17.40
CA ALA A 274 18.09 7.12 17.38
C ALA A 274 18.68 7.56 16.04
N ASN A 275 19.54 6.73 15.43
CA ASN A 275 20.13 7.03 14.12
C ASN A 275 19.11 6.96 12.98
N VAL A 276 18.15 6.02 13.05
CA VAL A 276 17.07 5.92 12.06
C VAL A 276 16.17 7.15 12.16
N ILE A 277 15.71 7.51 13.37
CA ILE A 277 14.90 8.72 13.58
C ILE A 277 15.63 9.97 13.07
N ALA A 278 16.90 10.15 13.43
CA ALA A 278 17.67 11.29 12.93
C ALA A 278 17.80 11.30 11.39
N ALA A 279 17.89 10.14 10.75
CA ALA A 279 17.96 10.04 9.29
C ALA A 279 16.60 10.30 8.60
N LEU A 280 15.50 10.00 9.27
CA LEU A 280 14.14 10.30 8.83
C LEU A 280 13.87 11.82 8.92
N ASP A 281 14.18 12.41 10.07
CA ASP A 281 13.97 13.85 10.36
C ASP A 281 14.83 14.78 9.50
N ASP A 282 15.98 14.30 9.01
CA ASP A 282 16.90 15.10 8.18
C ASP A 282 16.35 15.37 6.77
N ILE A 283 15.30 14.65 6.33
CA ILE A 283 14.76 14.80 4.98
C ILE A 283 13.80 15.99 4.94
N PRO A 284 14.12 17.07 4.21
CA PRO A 284 13.28 18.26 4.20
C PRO A 284 11.99 18.03 3.39
N LEU A 285 10.92 18.72 3.81
CA LEU A 285 9.63 18.69 3.13
C LEU A 285 9.71 19.05 1.63
N THR A 286 10.61 19.96 1.26
CA THR A 286 10.86 20.32 -0.14
C THR A 286 11.36 19.12 -0.97
N GLN A 287 12.13 18.22 -0.37
CA GLN A 287 12.61 17.00 -1.01
C GLN A 287 11.49 15.96 -1.15
N ILE A 288 10.62 15.82 -0.14
CA ILE A 288 9.40 14.99 -0.23
C ILE A 288 8.49 15.46 -1.37
N ARG A 289 8.28 16.78 -1.51
CA ARG A 289 7.52 17.38 -2.61
C ARG A 289 8.13 17.08 -3.98
N ARG A 290 9.47 17.07 -4.09
CA ARG A 290 10.17 16.67 -5.32
C ARG A 290 9.96 15.20 -5.64
N TYR A 291 9.89 14.32 -4.64
CA TYR A 291 9.56 12.90 -4.85
C TYR A 291 8.14 12.72 -5.35
N ALA A 292 7.18 13.42 -4.74
CA ALA A 292 5.79 13.45 -5.15
C ALA A 292 5.65 13.90 -6.62
N ASN A 293 6.34 14.98 -7.01
CA ASN A 293 6.41 15.43 -8.41
C ASN A 293 6.99 14.36 -9.34
N ARG A 294 8.04 13.66 -8.92
CA ARG A 294 8.65 12.60 -9.74
C ARG A 294 7.66 11.45 -9.98
N SER A 295 6.95 11.01 -8.94
CA SER A 295 5.90 9.99 -9.08
C SER A 295 4.77 10.47 -9.99
N ALA A 296 4.35 11.73 -9.89
CA ALA A 296 3.37 12.33 -10.81
C ALA A 296 3.83 12.28 -12.29
N LYS A 297 5.13 12.48 -12.57
CA LYS A 297 5.67 12.36 -13.94
C LYS A 297 5.63 10.92 -14.44
N PHE A 298 5.89 9.93 -13.59
CA PHE A 298 5.74 8.52 -13.97
C PHE A 298 4.27 8.19 -14.26
N ILE A 299 3.32 8.70 -13.47
CA ILE A 299 1.88 8.57 -13.73
C ILE A 299 1.54 9.16 -15.11
N ASP A 300 1.99 10.39 -15.41
CA ASP A 300 1.76 11.04 -16.70
C ASP A 300 2.37 10.24 -17.87
N ALA A 301 3.59 9.70 -17.69
CA ALA A 301 4.24 8.85 -18.69
C ALA A 301 3.41 7.59 -18.99
N TYR A 302 2.89 6.92 -17.96
CA TYR A 302 2.09 5.70 -18.11
C TYR A 302 0.72 5.98 -18.73
N ILE A 303 0.08 7.10 -18.37
CA ILE A 303 -1.16 7.55 -19.03
C ILE A 303 -0.92 7.76 -20.54
N LYS A 304 0.26 8.26 -20.91
CA LYS A 304 0.69 8.44 -22.32
C LYS A 304 1.17 7.15 -22.99
N GLY A 305 1.07 6.00 -22.32
CA GLY A 305 1.39 4.69 -22.89
C GLY A 305 2.87 4.32 -22.92
N LEU A 306 3.73 5.03 -22.18
CA LEU A 306 5.14 4.67 -22.07
C LEU A 306 5.29 3.41 -21.20
N ASN A 307 6.28 2.58 -21.50
CA ASN A 307 6.69 1.50 -20.58
C ASN A 307 7.67 2.02 -19.51
N GLY A 308 8.03 1.19 -18.52
CA GLY A 308 8.89 1.60 -17.41
C GLY A 308 10.27 2.16 -17.83
N ALA A 309 10.91 1.56 -18.84
CA ALA A 309 12.20 2.05 -19.33
C ALA A 309 12.07 3.41 -20.05
N GLN A 310 11.02 3.57 -20.86
CA GLN A 310 10.71 4.83 -21.54
C GLN A 310 10.32 5.93 -20.54
N ALA A 311 9.54 5.60 -19.52
CA ALA A 311 9.13 6.52 -18.48
C ALA A 311 10.33 6.99 -17.65
N ALA A 312 11.25 6.09 -17.30
CA ALA A 312 12.49 6.45 -16.60
C ALA A 312 13.37 7.40 -17.44
N TRP A 313 13.52 7.12 -18.74
CA TRP A 313 14.24 8.01 -19.66
C TRP A 313 13.55 9.37 -19.78
N ALA A 314 12.22 9.40 -19.91
CA ALA A 314 11.44 10.63 -20.00
C ALA A 314 11.57 11.46 -18.72
N ALA A 315 11.47 10.84 -17.54
CA ALA A 315 11.65 11.50 -16.26
C ALA A 315 13.05 12.13 -16.12
N GLN A 316 14.09 11.50 -16.68
CA GLN A 316 15.45 12.03 -16.71
C GLN A 316 15.60 13.19 -17.70
N LYS A 317 15.11 13.03 -18.94
CA LYS A 317 15.22 14.04 -20.00
C LYS A 317 14.44 15.32 -19.67
N TYR A 318 13.24 15.19 -19.11
CA TYR A 318 12.36 16.30 -18.75
C TYR A 318 12.38 16.59 -17.24
N HIS A 319 13.55 16.43 -16.59
CA HIS A 319 13.72 16.70 -15.17
C HIS A 319 13.19 18.09 -14.74
N GLY A 320 13.34 19.11 -15.59
CA GLY A 320 12.87 20.47 -15.33
C GLY A 320 11.39 20.77 -15.65
N HIS A 321 10.64 19.82 -16.21
CA HIS A 321 9.23 20.01 -16.57
C HIS A 321 8.30 19.18 -15.69
N CYS A 322 7.18 19.74 -15.24
CA CYS A 322 6.21 19.01 -14.41
C CYS A 322 5.30 18.07 -15.23
N VAL A 323 5.19 18.27 -16.55
CA VAL A 323 4.36 17.47 -17.46
C VAL A 323 5.17 17.11 -18.70
N LEU A 324 4.98 15.90 -19.24
CA LEU A 324 5.65 15.45 -20.45
C LEU A 324 4.94 16.00 -21.71
N PRO A 325 5.67 16.26 -22.82
CA PRO A 325 5.04 16.67 -24.07
C PRO A 325 4.03 15.63 -24.58
N GLU A 326 2.93 16.10 -25.19
CA GLU A 326 1.87 15.22 -25.71
C GLU A 326 2.36 14.30 -26.85
N ASN A 327 3.38 14.74 -27.57
CA ASN A 327 4.03 14.03 -28.68
C ASN A 327 5.21 13.15 -28.24
N ILE A 328 5.39 12.86 -26.95
CA ILE A 328 6.59 12.18 -26.44
C ILE A 328 6.82 10.78 -27.06
N LEU A 329 5.75 10.05 -27.40
CA LEU A 329 5.86 8.78 -28.12
C LEU A 329 6.52 8.95 -29.50
N ARG A 330 6.13 9.99 -30.25
CA ARG A 330 6.75 10.30 -31.54
C ARG A 330 8.21 10.72 -31.38
N GLU A 331 8.54 11.46 -30.31
CA GLU A 331 9.94 11.85 -30.04
C GLU A 331 10.81 10.64 -29.68
N LEU A 332 10.24 9.65 -28.99
CA LEU A 332 10.90 8.38 -28.70
C LEU A 332 11.15 7.56 -29.96
N GLU A 333 10.16 7.45 -30.85
CA GLU A 333 10.30 6.76 -32.15
C GLU A 333 11.41 7.40 -33.00
N VAL A 334 11.44 8.74 -33.07
CA VAL A 334 12.49 9.47 -33.80
C VAL A 334 13.86 9.26 -33.16
N SER A 335 13.95 9.29 -31.82
CA SER A 335 15.22 9.10 -31.10
C SER A 335 15.77 7.67 -31.26
N GLN A 336 14.90 6.67 -31.28
CA GLN A 336 15.28 5.27 -31.51
C GLN A 336 15.73 5.05 -32.96
N ALA A 337 15.04 5.67 -33.93
CA ALA A 337 15.42 5.60 -35.35
C ALA A 337 16.74 6.33 -35.67
N MET A 338 17.14 7.32 -34.86
CA MET A 338 18.44 7.99 -35.00
C MET A 338 19.59 7.25 -34.31
N ALA A 339 19.29 6.31 -33.42
CA ALA A 339 20.27 5.51 -32.68
C ALA A 339 20.55 4.13 -33.31
N SER A 340 19.71 3.71 -34.27
CA SER A 340 19.88 2.55 -35.15
C SER A 340 20.61 2.93 -36.43
#